data_AF-A0A7C6W250-F1
#
_entry.id   AF-A0A7C6W250-F1
#
_cell.length_a   1.000
_cell.length_b   1.000
_cell.length_c   1.000
_cell.angle_alpha   90.00
_cell.angle_beta   90.00
_cell.angle_gamma   90.00
#
_symmetry.space_group_name_H-M   'P 1'
#
loop_
_entity.id
_entity.type
_entity.pdbx_description
1 polymer ?
#
loop_
_entity_poly.entity_id
_entity_poly.type
_entity_poly.pdbx_seq_one_letter_code
_entity_poly.pdbx_strand_id
1 'polypeptide(L)'
;NSTHINVGYGQFELSTEDEKVLSTNDGITNRVLNVNPLDEGLDGEGVYEWYLNGEKLIHTGLTFTHEDASLGGYLYQVVFNPVNPLIVPLKTDPLLIINGVEVSNETEMLTELSNETEALILTNDIEYTNEVDSLNLDYPVTIYGNGNKLSSKEISTFINVTSNNVYLSNMTIVRANRYNLMFTRVDNGYLEDIKVDELGGGSDANDFLSGDFGSGVYINKSEVVVNNIEFISGGLVGIRIDNDSSGTSKKASLELIGEFKYNSEDPLFLPIGSGKSSREGVEVIATGFDYFALPAGQITIRRWDNQGDPVTWEIYDQEKTEYKSGEFLDLFGIGINVDIGFLGLEISNAEGLMFVKMYISMFKEFGTLEITDLEDEVLNTYYIVGETDEVVYGLDKLVYSNTKELNVDNQVEPKLPTEPGKYKIKIYIGDEFYLGSVFITITE
;
A
#
# COMPACT_ATOMS: atom_id res chain seq x y z
N ASN A 1 11.53 -14.87 -12.72
CA ASN A 1 10.09 -14.59 -12.85
C ASN A 1 9.72 -13.60 -11.76
N SER A 2 9.23 -12.44 -12.14
CA SER A 2 8.96 -11.28 -11.25
C SER A 2 7.66 -10.63 -11.69
N THR A 3 6.87 -10.13 -10.75
CA THR A 3 5.78 -9.21 -11.06
C THR A 3 6.37 -7.81 -11.26
N HIS A 4 5.93 -7.10 -12.30
CA HIS A 4 6.38 -5.75 -12.64
C HIS A 4 5.22 -4.77 -12.61
N ILE A 5 5.38 -3.67 -11.87
CA ILE A 5 4.46 -2.54 -11.92
C ILE A 5 5.18 -1.32 -12.44
N ASN A 6 4.92 -0.92 -13.69
CA ASN A 6 5.55 0.24 -14.32
C ASN A 6 4.66 1.47 -14.17
N VAL A 7 5.19 2.48 -13.49
CA VAL A 7 4.50 3.69 -13.07
C VAL A 7 5.28 4.89 -13.62
N GLY A 8 5.04 5.26 -14.88
CA GLY A 8 5.85 6.29 -15.57
C GLY A 8 5.03 7.41 -16.19
N TYR A 9 5.48 8.67 -15.99
CA TYR A 9 4.95 9.87 -16.64
C TYR A 9 5.80 10.23 -17.88
N GLY A 10 5.78 9.37 -18.91
CA GLY A 10 6.68 9.44 -20.08
C GLY A 10 6.54 10.64 -21.04
N GLN A 11 5.92 11.75 -20.64
CA GLN A 11 5.80 12.97 -21.45
C GLN A 11 6.58 14.17 -20.86
N PHE A 12 6.93 14.14 -19.57
CA PHE A 12 7.56 15.24 -18.85
C PHE A 12 8.69 14.71 -17.95
N GLU A 13 9.93 14.96 -18.35
CA GLU A 13 11.13 14.32 -17.81
C GLU A 13 12.16 15.37 -17.39
N LEU A 14 12.75 15.15 -16.21
CA LEU A 14 13.93 15.86 -15.72
C LEU A 14 15.15 14.94 -15.87
N SER A 15 16.18 15.43 -16.55
CA SER A 15 17.39 14.65 -16.83
C SER A 15 18.66 15.47 -16.68
N THR A 16 19.79 14.77 -16.64
CA THR A 16 21.14 15.33 -16.66
C THR A 16 22.00 14.44 -17.56
N GLU A 17 22.83 15.05 -18.41
CA GLU A 17 23.88 14.31 -19.14
C GLU A 17 25.15 14.12 -18.29
N ASP A 18 25.29 14.92 -17.22
CA ASP A 18 26.39 14.83 -16.26
C ASP A 18 26.19 13.67 -15.26
N GLU A 19 27.28 13.23 -14.64
CA GLU A 19 27.25 12.19 -13.60
C GLU A 19 26.41 12.64 -12.39
N LYS A 20 25.39 11.84 -12.06
CA LYS A 20 24.47 12.11 -10.92
C LYS A 20 25.18 12.07 -9.57
N VAL A 21 26.23 11.25 -9.45
CA VAL A 21 26.96 11.01 -8.19
C VAL A 21 28.42 11.38 -8.42
N LEU A 22 28.95 12.30 -7.60
CA LEU A 22 30.38 12.60 -7.57
C LEU A 22 30.93 12.41 -6.16
N SER A 23 32.11 11.82 -6.05
CA SER A 23 32.83 11.72 -4.79
C SER A 23 33.74 12.94 -4.56
N THR A 24 34.13 13.14 -3.30
CA THR A 24 35.21 14.10 -2.96
C THR A 24 36.54 13.77 -3.64
N ASN A 25 36.79 12.49 -3.96
CA ASN A 25 38.00 12.02 -4.62
C ASN A 25 38.01 12.32 -6.12
N ASP A 26 36.85 12.25 -6.78
CA ASP A 26 36.70 12.53 -8.21
C ASP A 26 36.69 14.03 -8.53
N GLY A 27 36.33 14.84 -7.53
CA GLY A 27 36.19 16.28 -7.64
C GLY A 27 34.76 16.67 -8.03
N ILE A 28 34.11 17.42 -7.14
CA ILE A 28 32.73 17.88 -7.35
C ILE A 28 32.72 18.99 -8.39
N THR A 29 31.88 18.83 -9.41
CA THR A 29 31.72 19.77 -10.53
C THR A 29 30.25 20.13 -10.72
N ASN A 30 30.01 21.21 -11.47
CA ASN A 30 28.66 21.66 -11.78
C ASN A 30 27.95 20.65 -12.66
N ARG A 31 26.62 20.54 -12.50
CA ARG A 31 25.77 19.66 -13.31
C ARG A 31 24.62 20.44 -13.93
N VAL A 32 24.37 20.23 -15.21
CA VAL A 32 23.32 20.89 -15.98
C VAL A 32 22.11 19.96 -16.07
N LEU A 33 21.02 20.39 -15.43
CA LEU A 33 19.75 19.70 -15.40
C LEU A 33 18.85 20.28 -16.49
N ASN A 34 18.17 19.41 -17.24
CA ASN A 34 17.30 19.79 -18.34
C ASN A 34 15.93 19.14 -18.20
N VAL A 35 14.91 19.90 -18.60
CA VAL A 35 13.53 19.45 -18.71
C VAL A 35 13.09 19.55 -20.15
N ASN A 36 12.44 18.52 -20.67
CA ASN A 36 11.87 18.58 -22.00
C ASN A 36 10.63 19.50 -22.02
N PRO A 37 10.48 20.36 -23.04
CA PRO A 37 9.30 21.20 -23.15
C PRO A 37 8.05 20.35 -23.41
N LEU A 38 6.96 20.71 -22.75
CA LEU A 38 5.62 20.18 -23.01
C LEU A 38 5.01 20.80 -24.27
N ASP A 39 4.06 20.11 -24.91
CA ASP A 39 3.38 20.61 -26.11
C ASP A 39 2.27 21.56 -25.68
N GLU A 40 2.52 22.87 -25.74
CA GLU A 40 1.55 23.91 -25.36
C GLU A 40 0.22 23.82 -26.14
N GLY A 41 0.19 23.17 -27.31
CA GLY A 41 -1.03 22.91 -28.07
C GLY A 41 -1.92 21.81 -27.47
N LEU A 42 -1.35 20.89 -26.70
CA LEU A 42 -2.04 19.79 -26.00
C LEU A 42 -2.23 20.09 -24.51
N ASP A 43 -1.16 20.58 -23.87
CA ASP A 43 -1.05 20.72 -22.41
C ASP A 43 -1.40 22.15 -21.93
N GLY A 44 -1.53 23.09 -22.87
CA GLY A 44 -1.78 24.50 -22.62
C GLY A 44 -0.53 25.30 -22.28
N GLU A 45 -0.64 26.63 -22.26
CA GLU A 45 0.43 27.51 -21.77
C GLU A 45 0.59 27.36 -20.24
N GLY A 46 1.81 27.45 -19.71
CA GLY A 46 2.09 27.29 -18.28
C GLY A 46 3.47 27.75 -17.85
N VAL A 47 3.78 27.51 -16.57
CA VAL A 47 5.06 27.88 -15.94
C VAL A 47 5.74 26.64 -15.38
N TYR A 48 7.03 26.49 -15.66
CA TYR A 48 7.89 25.46 -15.10
C TYR A 48 8.46 25.93 -13.77
N GLU A 49 8.03 25.31 -12.68
CA GLU A 49 8.46 25.62 -11.33
C GLU A 49 9.44 24.55 -10.84
N TRP A 50 10.65 24.98 -10.46
CA TRP A 50 11.71 24.09 -10.00
C TRP A 50 11.69 23.96 -8.48
N TYR A 51 11.94 22.75 -8.00
CA TYR A 51 12.00 22.42 -6.59
C TYR A 51 13.31 21.68 -6.29
N LEU A 52 13.88 21.96 -5.13
CA LEU A 52 15.03 21.26 -4.56
C LEU A 52 14.67 20.85 -3.13
N ASN A 53 14.72 19.54 -2.84
CA ASN A 53 14.39 18.98 -1.53
C ASN A 53 13.00 19.45 -1.02
N GLY A 54 12.02 19.49 -1.93
CA GLY A 54 10.65 19.94 -1.66
C GLY A 54 10.45 21.47 -1.62
N GLU A 55 11.52 22.27 -1.62
CA GLU A 55 11.45 23.72 -1.56
C GLU A 55 11.53 24.35 -2.96
N LYS A 56 10.67 25.34 -3.21
CA LYS A 56 10.61 26.03 -4.50
C LYS A 56 11.83 26.92 -4.73
N LEU A 57 12.48 26.76 -5.88
CA LEU A 57 13.59 27.59 -6.32
C LEU A 57 13.10 28.86 -7.02
N ILE A 58 13.88 29.94 -6.89
CA ILE A 58 13.69 31.16 -7.67
C ILE A 58 14.35 30.96 -9.04
N HIS A 59 13.73 30.15 -9.88
CA HIS A 59 14.18 29.88 -11.24
C HIS A 59 12.98 29.67 -12.18
N THR A 60 13.13 30.14 -13.41
CA THR A 60 12.16 29.93 -14.49
C THR A 60 12.92 29.55 -15.75
N GLY A 61 12.57 28.44 -16.37
CA GLY A 61 13.26 27.93 -17.55
C GLY A 61 13.21 26.42 -17.62
N LEU A 62 13.81 25.89 -18.70
CA LEU A 62 13.92 24.45 -18.96
C LEU A 62 15.29 23.88 -18.53
N THR A 63 16.22 24.73 -18.12
CA THR A 63 17.59 24.33 -17.78
C THR A 63 18.04 25.01 -16.48
N PHE A 64 18.56 24.22 -15.55
CA PHE A 64 19.12 24.69 -14.28
C PHE A 64 20.53 24.11 -14.07
N THR A 65 21.47 24.94 -13.59
CA THR A 65 22.82 24.46 -13.25
C THR A 65 22.93 24.31 -11.75
N HIS A 66 23.19 23.10 -11.27
CA HIS A 66 23.59 22.86 -9.89
C HIS A 66 25.07 23.21 -9.72
N GLU A 67 25.35 24.21 -8.87
CA GLU A 67 26.70 24.74 -8.60
C GLU A 67 27.15 24.46 -7.15
N ASP A 68 26.31 23.83 -6.33
CA ASP A 68 26.63 23.56 -4.93
C ASP A 68 27.63 22.39 -4.84
N ALA A 69 28.80 22.67 -4.28
CA ALA A 69 29.87 21.71 -4.10
C ALA A 69 29.92 21.12 -2.68
N SER A 70 28.95 21.44 -1.82
CA SER A 70 28.84 20.84 -0.49
C SER A 70 28.44 19.36 -0.58
N LEU A 71 28.72 18.61 0.50
CA LEU A 71 28.28 17.23 0.61
C LEU A 71 26.79 17.21 0.86
N GLY A 72 26.07 16.30 0.21
CA GLY A 72 24.63 16.19 0.37
C GLY A 72 23.96 15.50 -0.81
N GLY A 73 22.66 15.22 -0.63
CA GLY A 73 21.76 14.85 -1.70
C GLY A 73 20.84 16.00 -2.08
N TYR A 74 20.66 16.17 -3.37
CA TYR A 74 19.89 17.24 -3.98
C TYR A 74 18.81 16.62 -4.86
N LEU A 75 17.61 16.51 -4.32
CA LEU A 75 16.46 15.92 -5.01
C LEU A 75 15.72 17.03 -5.77
N TYR A 76 15.90 17.06 -7.09
CA TYR A 76 15.24 18.02 -7.95
C TYR A 76 13.92 17.48 -8.49
N GLN A 77 12.92 18.34 -8.60
CA GLN A 77 11.67 18.05 -9.30
C GLN A 77 11.22 19.31 -10.03
N VAL A 78 10.55 19.15 -11.17
CA VAL A 78 9.90 20.26 -11.86
C VAL A 78 8.40 20.01 -11.94
N VAL A 79 7.63 21.06 -11.66
CA VAL A 79 6.17 21.06 -11.77
C VAL A 79 5.77 22.05 -12.86
N PHE A 80 5.08 21.55 -13.87
CA PHE A 80 4.43 22.39 -14.87
C PHE A 80 3.06 22.82 -14.36
N ASN A 81 2.90 24.13 -14.13
CA ASN A 81 1.65 24.74 -13.69
C ASN A 81 0.96 25.43 -14.88
N PRO A 82 -0.10 24.83 -15.45
CA PRO A 82 -0.82 25.44 -16.57
C PRO A 82 -1.53 26.73 -16.13
N VAL A 83 -1.60 27.71 -17.03
CA VAL A 83 -2.33 28.97 -16.80
C VAL A 83 -3.83 28.71 -16.63
N ASN A 84 -4.36 27.70 -17.31
CA ASN A 84 -5.74 27.27 -17.15
C ASN A 84 -5.87 26.40 -15.88
N PRO A 85 -6.58 26.86 -14.84
CA PRO A 85 -6.71 26.12 -13.58
C PRO A 85 -7.56 24.84 -13.69
N LEU A 86 -8.17 24.57 -14.86
CA LEU A 86 -8.89 23.34 -15.13
C LEU A 86 -7.97 22.19 -15.58
N ILE A 87 -6.72 22.49 -15.94
CA ILE A 87 -5.72 21.48 -16.30
C ILE A 87 -4.92 21.15 -15.03
N VAL A 88 -4.75 19.87 -14.73
CA VAL A 88 -4.01 19.41 -13.55
C VAL A 88 -2.51 19.66 -13.76
N PRO A 89 -1.78 20.20 -12.77
CA PRO A 89 -0.33 20.33 -12.87
C PRO A 89 0.36 18.99 -13.13
N LEU A 90 1.35 19.00 -14.01
CA LEU A 90 2.18 17.83 -14.33
C LEU A 90 3.50 17.92 -13.55
N LYS A 91 4.02 16.78 -13.12
CA LYS A 91 5.29 16.70 -12.39
C LYS A 91 6.26 15.77 -13.10
N THR A 92 7.54 16.10 -13.07
CA THR A 92 8.60 15.16 -13.46
C THR A 92 8.81 14.13 -12.37
N ASP A 93 9.34 12.97 -12.76
CA ASP A 93 10.02 12.10 -11.81
C ASP A 93 11.17 12.89 -11.15
N PRO A 94 11.42 12.73 -9.84
CA PRO A 94 12.52 13.38 -9.17
C PRO A 94 13.88 12.91 -9.68
N LEU A 95 14.84 13.82 -9.74
CA LEU A 95 16.22 13.53 -10.07
C LEU A 95 17.11 13.78 -8.85
N LEU A 96 17.67 12.70 -8.30
CA LEU A 96 18.63 12.79 -7.20
C LEU A 96 20.04 13.03 -7.74
N ILE A 97 20.68 14.08 -7.23
CA ILE A 97 22.09 14.42 -7.44
C ILE A 97 22.82 14.27 -6.10
N ILE A 98 24.03 13.71 -6.10
CA ILE A 98 24.75 13.33 -4.88
C ILE A 98 26.21 13.81 -4.94
N ASN A 99 26.64 14.50 -3.89
CA ASN A 99 28.02 14.84 -3.60
C ASN A 99 28.44 14.13 -2.32
N GLY A 100 29.20 13.03 -2.41
CA GLY A 100 29.40 12.13 -1.26
C GLY A 100 30.85 11.88 -0.85
N VAL A 101 31.02 11.40 0.38
CA VAL A 101 32.27 10.80 0.86
C VAL A 101 32.22 9.29 0.67
N GLU A 102 33.28 8.73 0.11
CA GLU A 102 33.43 7.29 -0.05
C GLU A 102 33.67 6.60 1.30
N VAL A 103 32.91 5.54 1.56
CA VAL A 103 33.09 4.66 2.72
C VAL A 103 33.14 3.22 2.25
N SER A 104 34.01 2.41 2.85
CA SER A 104 34.35 1.06 2.39
C SER A 104 34.08 -0.03 3.42
N ASN A 105 33.74 0.35 4.65
CA ASN A 105 33.49 -0.54 5.77
C ASN A 105 32.62 0.13 6.85
N GLU A 106 32.15 -0.67 7.81
CA GLU A 106 31.28 -0.20 8.89
C GLU A 106 31.91 0.93 9.72
N THR A 107 33.21 0.86 10.03
CA THR A 107 33.86 1.86 10.88
C THR A 107 33.89 3.24 10.20
N GLU A 108 34.20 3.29 8.91
CA GLU A 108 34.16 4.53 8.12
C GLU A 108 32.73 5.08 8.03
N MET A 109 31.76 4.23 7.70
CA MET A 109 30.35 4.62 7.62
C MET A 109 29.86 5.22 8.94
N LEU A 110 30.08 4.54 10.08
CA LEU A 110 29.64 5.01 11.38
C LEU A 110 30.39 6.28 11.83
N THR A 111 31.65 6.44 11.44
CA THR A 111 32.40 7.67 11.71
C THR A 111 31.79 8.86 10.97
N GLU A 112 31.50 8.71 9.68
CA GLU A 112 30.90 9.77 8.89
C GLU A 112 29.46 10.10 9.32
N LEU A 113 28.66 9.08 9.66
CA LEU A 113 27.33 9.29 10.23
C LEU A 113 27.39 10.05 11.58
N SER A 114 28.38 9.73 12.42
CA SER A 114 28.59 10.44 13.70
C SER A 114 29.08 11.89 13.51
N ASN A 115 29.69 12.19 12.36
CA ASN A 115 30.10 13.54 11.98
C ASN A 115 28.97 14.33 11.30
N GLU A 116 27.78 13.75 11.19
CA GLU A 116 26.63 14.31 10.46
C GLU A 116 26.96 14.60 8.98
N THR A 117 27.81 13.78 8.36
CA THR A 117 28.12 13.91 6.92
C THR A 117 26.85 13.66 6.10
N GLU A 118 26.43 14.66 5.32
CA GLU A 118 25.13 14.68 4.63
C GLU A 118 25.04 13.75 3.42
N ALA A 119 26.15 13.16 2.95
CA ALA A 119 26.13 12.18 1.87
C ALA A 119 27.29 11.18 1.89
N LEU A 120 26.95 9.90 1.77
CA LEU A 120 27.88 8.76 1.76
C LEU A 120 27.75 7.96 0.46
N ILE A 121 28.87 7.48 -0.05
CA ILE A 121 28.97 6.58 -1.21
C ILE A 121 29.61 5.27 -0.75
N LEU A 122 28.87 4.17 -0.84
CA LEU A 122 29.45 2.86 -0.51
C LEU A 122 30.36 2.40 -1.65
N THR A 123 31.54 1.93 -1.30
CA THR A 123 32.53 1.37 -2.24
C THR A 123 32.67 -0.15 -2.14
N ASN A 124 32.12 -0.74 -1.08
CA ASN A 124 32.04 -2.19 -0.85
C ASN A 124 30.72 -2.52 -0.14
N ASP A 125 30.39 -3.81 -0.10
CA ASP A 125 29.38 -4.34 0.82
C ASP A 125 29.76 -4.09 2.29
N ILE A 126 28.79 -3.68 3.10
CA ILE A 126 28.95 -3.39 4.52
C ILE A 126 27.97 -4.25 5.34
N GLU A 127 28.52 -4.92 6.36
CA GLU A 127 27.72 -5.57 7.41
C GLU A 127 27.76 -4.70 8.67
N TYR A 128 26.59 -4.26 9.11
CA TYR A 128 26.38 -3.59 10.39
C TYR A 128 26.31 -4.64 11.49
N THR A 129 27.23 -4.55 12.44
CA THR A 129 27.51 -5.59 13.43
C THR A 129 26.84 -5.35 14.78
N ASN A 130 26.18 -4.21 14.99
CA ASN A 130 25.35 -4.01 16.18
C ASN A 130 24.15 -4.96 16.14
N GLU A 131 23.98 -5.74 17.21
CA GLU A 131 22.93 -6.76 17.35
C GLU A 131 21.69 -6.24 18.10
N VAL A 132 21.69 -4.98 18.54
CA VAL A 132 20.63 -4.41 19.38
C VAL A 132 20.04 -3.15 18.78
N ASP A 133 20.87 -2.16 18.46
CA ASP A 133 20.40 -0.86 18.02
C ASP A 133 20.25 -0.79 16.51
N SER A 134 19.27 -0.02 16.05
CA SER A 134 19.12 0.34 14.64
C SER A 134 20.22 1.29 14.17
N LEU A 135 20.52 1.24 12.87
CA LEU A 135 21.22 2.33 12.19
C LEU A 135 20.27 3.53 12.10
N ASN A 136 20.47 4.51 12.97
CA ASN A 136 19.60 5.70 13.03
C ASN A 136 20.08 6.78 12.08
N LEU A 137 19.15 7.27 11.25
CA LEU A 137 19.33 8.41 10.35
C LEU A 137 18.41 9.54 10.84
N ASP A 138 18.93 10.37 11.73
CA ASP A 138 18.20 11.42 12.46
C ASP A 138 18.54 12.85 12.04
N TYR A 139 19.43 13.01 11.06
CA TYR A 139 19.72 14.26 10.35
C TYR A 139 19.54 14.06 8.82
N PRO A 140 19.43 15.14 8.01
CA PRO A 140 19.38 15.02 6.56
C PRO A 140 20.61 14.29 6.01
N VAL A 141 20.39 13.14 5.37
CA VAL A 141 21.50 12.29 4.91
C VAL A 141 21.10 11.52 3.66
N THR A 142 22.05 11.43 2.73
CA THR A 142 21.94 10.60 1.52
C THR A 142 22.91 9.45 1.56
N ILE A 143 22.45 8.23 1.31
CA ILE A 143 23.34 7.07 1.17
C ILE A 143 23.15 6.48 -0.21
N TYR A 144 24.20 6.56 -1.02
CA TYR A 144 24.28 5.91 -2.32
C TYR A 144 25.05 4.60 -2.17
N GLY A 145 24.38 3.47 -2.40
CA GLY A 145 25.02 2.16 -2.27
C GLY A 145 25.95 1.82 -3.41
N ASN A 146 25.85 2.49 -4.56
CA ASN A 146 26.63 2.15 -5.75
C ASN A 146 26.51 0.66 -6.15
N GLY A 147 25.32 0.08 -5.97
CA GLY A 147 25.04 -1.34 -6.20
C GLY A 147 25.49 -2.27 -5.07
N ASN A 148 26.15 -1.76 -4.02
CA ASN A 148 26.60 -2.56 -2.89
C ASN A 148 25.47 -2.88 -1.92
N LYS A 149 25.74 -3.88 -1.08
CA LYS A 149 24.86 -4.38 -0.02
C LYS A 149 25.15 -3.70 1.32
N LEU A 150 24.09 -3.32 2.02
CA LEU A 150 24.12 -2.94 3.43
C LEU A 150 23.29 -3.97 4.21
N SER A 151 23.88 -4.64 5.20
CA SER A 151 23.27 -5.79 5.88
C SER A 151 23.36 -5.74 7.39
N SER A 152 22.48 -6.45 8.10
CA SER A 152 22.46 -6.49 9.57
C SER A 152 22.51 -7.91 10.16
N LYS A 153 22.56 -8.00 11.50
CA LYS A 153 22.48 -9.25 12.30
C LYS A 153 21.06 -9.60 12.78
N GLU A 154 20.03 -9.38 11.95
CA GLU A 154 18.60 -9.65 12.31
C GLU A 154 18.06 -8.78 13.45
N ILE A 155 18.47 -7.52 13.50
CA ILE A 155 17.90 -6.57 14.46
C ILE A 155 16.44 -6.25 14.13
N SER A 156 15.66 -5.83 15.12
CA SER A 156 14.21 -5.61 14.94
C SER A 156 13.92 -4.63 13.81
N THR A 157 14.51 -3.44 13.87
CA THR A 157 14.50 -2.47 12.78
C THR A 157 15.95 -2.26 12.35
N PHE A 158 16.27 -2.48 11.08
CA PHE A 158 17.63 -2.27 10.62
C PHE A 158 17.94 -0.79 10.48
N ILE A 159 17.35 -0.12 9.50
CA ILE A 159 17.55 1.33 9.28
C ILE A 159 16.32 2.07 9.81
N ASN A 160 16.53 3.00 10.73
CA ASN A 160 15.48 3.81 11.33
C ASN A 160 15.69 5.28 10.96
N VAL A 161 14.74 5.85 10.25
CA VAL A 161 14.77 7.21 9.71
C VAL A 161 13.79 8.08 10.46
N THR A 162 14.30 9.16 11.06
CA THR A 162 13.50 10.14 11.82
C THR A 162 13.75 11.58 11.39
N SER A 163 14.60 11.81 10.39
CA SER A 163 14.84 13.12 9.80
C SER A 163 14.15 13.30 8.46
N ASN A 164 13.85 14.57 8.13
CA ASN A 164 13.41 14.96 6.80
C ASN A 164 14.57 14.92 5.81
N ASN A 165 14.25 14.81 4.51
CA ASN A 165 15.26 14.82 3.43
C ASN A 165 16.30 13.69 3.56
N VAL A 166 15.85 12.48 3.85
CA VAL A 166 16.70 11.28 3.88
C VAL A 166 16.48 10.47 2.62
N TYR A 167 17.57 10.23 1.89
CA TYR A 167 17.54 9.60 0.58
C TYR A 167 18.43 8.35 0.56
N LEU A 168 17.89 7.21 0.15
CA LEU A 168 18.67 5.99 -0.05
C LEU A 168 18.58 5.61 -1.52
N SER A 169 19.70 5.32 -2.16
CA SER A 169 19.73 5.03 -3.60
C SER A 169 20.69 3.92 -4.00
N ASN A 170 20.31 3.16 -5.03
CA ASN A 170 21.10 2.12 -5.70
C ASN A 170 21.81 1.17 -4.72
N MET A 171 21.04 0.45 -3.90
CA MET A 171 21.59 -0.44 -2.87
C MET A 171 20.71 -1.63 -2.57
N THR A 172 21.33 -2.68 -2.03
CA THR A 172 20.61 -3.83 -1.48
C THR A 172 20.63 -3.78 0.04
N ILE A 173 19.46 -3.68 0.67
CA ILE A 173 19.27 -3.72 2.12
C ILE A 173 18.90 -5.14 2.51
N VAL A 174 19.70 -5.78 3.35
CA VAL A 174 19.54 -7.21 3.66
C VAL A 174 19.36 -7.44 5.13
N ARG A 175 18.37 -8.29 5.45
CA ARG A 175 18.14 -8.88 6.76
C ARG A 175 17.69 -7.88 7.83
N ALA A 176 16.48 -8.08 8.32
CA ALA A 176 15.97 -7.53 9.57
C ALA A 176 14.97 -8.52 10.16
N ASN A 177 14.72 -8.45 11.47
CA ASN A 177 13.71 -9.31 12.09
C ASN A 177 12.29 -8.77 11.83
N ARG A 178 12.10 -7.44 11.86
CA ARG A 178 10.78 -6.83 11.69
C ARG A 178 10.69 -5.81 10.55
N TYR A 179 11.61 -4.85 10.48
CA TYR A 179 11.62 -3.82 9.45
C TYR A 179 13.03 -3.64 8.88
N ASN A 180 13.22 -3.79 7.57
CA ASN A 180 14.52 -3.46 6.96
C ASN A 180 14.74 -1.94 6.99
N LEU A 181 13.67 -1.18 6.73
CA LEU A 181 13.68 0.27 6.75
C LEU A 181 12.40 0.80 7.38
N MET A 182 12.52 1.77 8.29
CA MET A 182 11.39 2.43 8.93
C MET A 182 11.53 3.94 8.86
N PHE A 183 10.53 4.63 8.31
CA PHE A 183 10.39 6.09 8.31
C PHE A 183 9.35 6.51 9.33
N THR A 184 9.74 7.32 10.31
CA THR A 184 8.81 7.79 11.34
C THR A 184 8.75 9.31 11.38
N ARG A 185 7.59 9.88 11.03
CA ARG A 185 7.34 11.33 11.04
C ARG A 185 8.31 12.11 10.16
N VAL A 186 8.59 11.55 8.99
CA VAL A 186 9.55 12.07 8.02
C VAL A 186 8.82 12.74 6.88
N ASP A 187 9.27 13.93 6.51
CA ASP A 187 8.86 14.61 5.28
C ASP A 187 9.95 14.48 4.23
N ASN A 188 9.54 14.28 2.98
CA ASN A 188 10.45 14.17 1.84
C ASN A 188 11.48 13.04 2.02
N GLY A 189 11.03 11.82 2.35
CA GLY A 189 11.85 10.62 2.25
C GLY A 189 11.89 10.12 0.80
N TYR A 190 13.05 9.66 0.32
CA TYR A 190 13.19 9.17 -1.06
C TYR A 190 13.97 7.85 -1.11
N LEU A 191 13.45 6.89 -1.86
CA LEU A 191 14.10 5.63 -2.16
C LEU A 191 14.23 5.48 -3.67
N GLU A 192 15.44 5.21 -4.17
CA GLU A 192 15.69 5.01 -5.60
C GLU A 192 16.47 3.72 -5.85
N ASP A 193 15.99 2.85 -6.74
CA ASP A 193 16.68 1.60 -7.11
C ASP A 193 17.08 0.75 -5.88
N ILE A 194 16.13 0.58 -4.96
CA ILE A 194 16.34 -0.18 -3.72
C ILE A 194 15.97 -1.63 -3.91
N LYS A 195 16.84 -2.53 -3.44
CA LYS A 195 16.54 -3.95 -3.31
C LYS A 195 16.44 -4.31 -1.84
N VAL A 196 15.41 -5.04 -1.46
CA VAL A 196 15.26 -5.58 -0.10
C VAL A 196 15.29 -7.10 -0.19
N ASP A 197 16.22 -7.70 0.55
CA ASP A 197 16.36 -9.15 0.64
C ASP A 197 16.28 -9.61 2.10
N GLU A 198 15.85 -10.85 2.32
CA GLU A 198 15.56 -11.39 3.64
C GLU A 198 14.65 -10.42 4.43
N LEU A 199 13.44 -10.18 3.91
CA LEU A 199 12.50 -9.21 4.48
C LEU A 199 12.20 -9.50 5.96
N GLY A 200 12.18 -8.43 6.76
CA GLY A 200 11.64 -8.46 8.12
C GLY A 200 10.12 -8.64 8.12
N GLY A 201 9.62 -9.26 9.19
CA GLY A 201 8.19 -9.53 9.39
C GLY A 201 7.96 -11.00 9.66
N GLY A 202 7.71 -11.28 10.94
CA GLY A 202 7.52 -12.62 11.49
C GLY A 202 6.64 -13.52 10.63
N SER A 203 7.01 -14.79 10.60
CA SER A 203 6.31 -15.85 9.86
C SER A 203 4.93 -16.21 10.42
N ASP A 204 4.45 -15.53 11.47
CA ASP A 204 3.19 -15.85 12.13
C ASP A 204 2.03 -15.06 11.51
N ALA A 205 1.15 -15.77 10.80
CA ALA A 205 -0.09 -15.23 10.25
C ALA A 205 -1.01 -14.62 11.35
N ASN A 206 -0.81 -14.96 12.63
CA ASN A 206 -1.56 -14.36 13.72
C ASN A 206 -1.19 -12.87 13.94
N ASP A 207 0.06 -12.48 13.70
CA ASP A 207 0.50 -11.08 13.82
C ASP A 207 -0.14 -10.22 12.72
N PHE A 208 -0.36 -10.81 11.54
CA PHE A 208 -1.07 -10.19 10.42
C PHE A 208 -2.50 -9.79 10.80
N LEU A 209 -3.25 -10.70 11.44
CA LEU A 209 -4.63 -10.47 11.90
C LEU A 209 -4.73 -9.45 13.05
N SER A 210 -3.61 -9.18 13.75
CA SER A 210 -3.55 -8.19 14.84
C SER A 210 -3.23 -6.76 14.37
N GLY A 211 -2.84 -6.58 13.10
CA GLY A 211 -2.44 -5.28 12.54
C GLY A 211 -1.04 -4.86 12.95
N ASP A 212 -0.27 -5.79 13.54
CA ASP A 212 1.07 -5.55 14.05
C ASP A 212 2.16 -6.37 13.33
N PHE A 213 2.04 -6.49 12.02
CA PHE A 213 2.98 -7.22 11.17
C PHE A 213 4.24 -6.41 10.81
N GLY A 214 5.35 -7.10 10.49
CA GLY A 214 6.56 -6.47 9.94
C GLY A 214 6.47 -6.25 8.42
N SER A 215 7.48 -5.59 7.86
CA SER A 215 7.57 -5.31 6.43
C SER A 215 8.98 -4.96 5.99
N GLY A 216 9.25 -4.97 4.68
CA GLY A 216 10.53 -4.50 4.16
C GLY A 216 10.73 -3.02 4.43
N VAL A 217 9.75 -2.19 4.03
CA VAL A 217 9.71 -0.75 4.32
C VAL A 217 8.50 -0.44 5.18
N TYR A 218 8.65 0.36 6.23
CA TYR A 218 7.55 0.85 7.05
C TYR A 218 7.48 2.37 7.04
N ILE A 219 6.38 2.93 6.55
CA ILE A 219 6.11 4.37 6.44
C ILE A 219 5.09 4.74 7.53
N ASN A 220 5.54 5.31 8.64
CA ASN A 220 4.69 5.72 9.75
C ASN A 220 4.61 7.24 9.87
N LYS A 221 3.45 7.81 9.52
CA LYS A 221 3.21 9.27 9.51
C LYS A 221 4.24 10.05 8.71
N SER A 222 4.68 9.48 7.61
CA SER A 222 5.74 10.04 6.77
C SER A 222 5.24 10.25 5.34
N GLU A 223 5.92 11.12 4.61
CA GLU A 223 5.76 11.34 3.17
C GLU A 223 7.00 10.78 2.46
N VAL A 224 6.82 9.67 1.75
CA VAL A 224 7.92 8.95 1.10
C VAL A 224 7.62 8.72 -0.38
N VAL A 225 8.58 9.03 -1.23
CA VAL A 225 8.55 8.70 -2.66
C VAL A 225 9.49 7.51 -2.91
N VAL A 226 9.04 6.52 -3.67
CA VAL A 226 9.84 5.35 -4.04
C VAL A 226 9.90 5.25 -5.56
N ASN A 227 11.11 5.35 -6.10
CA ASN A 227 11.44 5.18 -7.50
C ASN A 227 12.19 3.87 -7.72
N ASN A 228 11.53 2.86 -8.29
CA ASN A 228 12.08 1.51 -8.43
C ASN A 228 12.41 0.82 -7.09
N ILE A 229 11.67 -0.25 -6.77
CA ILE A 229 11.96 -1.10 -5.61
C ILE A 229 11.76 -2.58 -5.95
N GLU A 230 12.63 -3.44 -5.43
CA GLU A 230 12.58 -4.88 -5.63
C GLU A 230 12.63 -5.63 -4.28
N PHE A 231 11.65 -6.47 -4.01
CA PHE A 231 11.62 -7.38 -2.86
C PHE A 231 12.00 -8.80 -3.32
N ILE A 232 13.19 -9.25 -2.91
CA ILE A 232 13.84 -10.46 -3.46
C ILE A 232 13.35 -11.76 -2.79
N SER A 233 13.27 -11.80 -1.45
CA SER A 233 12.85 -13.01 -0.74
C SER A 233 12.25 -12.73 0.64
N GLY A 234 11.25 -13.55 1.02
CA GLY A 234 10.63 -13.57 2.34
C GLY A 234 9.60 -12.48 2.62
N GLY A 235 9.02 -12.54 3.82
CA GLY A 235 8.18 -11.50 4.41
C GLY A 235 6.69 -11.59 4.08
N LEU A 236 5.87 -10.96 4.93
CA LEU A 236 4.43 -10.84 4.71
C LEU A 236 4.10 -9.62 3.83
N VAL A 237 4.76 -8.49 4.08
CA VAL A 237 4.40 -7.20 3.47
C VAL A 237 5.64 -6.50 2.91
N GLY A 238 5.59 -6.06 1.65
CA GLY A 238 6.67 -5.28 1.05
C GLY A 238 6.79 -3.90 1.70
N ILE A 239 5.76 -3.07 1.51
CA ILE A 239 5.66 -1.75 2.13
C ILE A 239 4.46 -1.69 3.09
N ARG A 240 4.72 -1.47 4.38
CA ARG A 240 3.69 -1.11 5.35
C ARG A 240 3.56 0.41 5.38
N ILE A 241 2.34 0.93 5.39
CA ILE A 241 2.08 2.35 5.58
C ILE A 241 1.01 2.56 6.65
N ASP A 242 1.31 3.38 7.66
CA ASP A 242 0.36 3.68 8.72
C ASP A 242 0.34 5.15 9.19
N ASN A 243 -0.82 5.51 9.74
CA ASN A 243 -1.06 6.72 10.51
C ASN A 243 -1.89 6.36 11.76
N ASP A 244 -1.18 6.01 12.84
CA ASP A 244 -1.75 5.46 14.07
C ASP A 244 -2.48 6.47 14.98
N SER A 245 -2.61 7.75 14.59
CA SER A 245 -3.31 8.76 15.39
C SER A 245 -4.69 9.13 14.85
N SER A 246 -5.71 8.91 15.69
CA SER A 246 -7.01 9.57 15.52
C SER A 246 -6.83 11.09 15.70
N GLY A 247 -7.03 11.86 14.62
CA GLY A 247 -7.14 13.32 14.70
C GLY A 247 -5.93 14.13 14.23
N THR A 248 -4.92 13.53 13.59
CA THR A 248 -3.88 14.30 12.87
C THR A 248 -4.34 14.67 11.47
N SER A 249 -4.18 15.94 11.08
CA SER A 249 -4.53 16.43 9.73
C SER A 249 -3.58 15.97 8.63
N LYS A 250 -2.40 15.46 8.99
CA LYS A 250 -1.38 15.00 8.05
C LYS A 250 -1.52 13.49 7.82
N LYS A 251 -1.75 13.10 6.57
CA LYS A 251 -1.78 11.69 6.14
C LYS A 251 -0.35 11.15 6.08
N ALA A 252 -0.18 9.84 6.26
CA ALA A 252 1.01 9.19 5.73
C ALA A 252 0.83 9.06 4.22
N SER A 253 1.85 9.44 3.43
CA SER A 253 1.79 9.40 1.97
C SER A 253 2.91 8.53 1.43
N LEU A 254 2.56 7.67 0.47
CA LEU A 254 3.49 6.91 -0.35
C LEU A 254 3.24 7.25 -1.82
N GLU A 255 4.23 7.79 -2.50
CA GLU A 255 4.21 7.94 -3.95
C GLU A 255 5.13 6.89 -4.58
N LEU A 256 4.58 6.05 -5.46
CA LEU A 256 5.35 5.08 -6.23
C LEU A 256 5.54 5.62 -7.64
N ILE A 257 6.78 5.58 -8.11
CA ILE A 257 7.19 5.88 -9.47
C ILE A 257 8.16 4.80 -9.96
N GLY A 258 8.28 4.60 -11.26
CA GLY A 258 9.12 3.55 -11.85
C GLY A 258 8.57 2.15 -11.61
N GLU A 259 9.43 1.19 -11.24
CA GLU A 259 9.14 -0.23 -11.15
C GLU A 259 8.97 -0.76 -9.72
N PHE A 260 7.81 -1.30 -9.37
CA PHE A 260 7.65 -2.11 -8.15
C PHE A 260 7.76 -3.60 -8.50
N LYS A 261 8.73 -4.31 -7.90
CA LYS A 261 9.02 -5.72 -8.17
C LYS A 261 9.00 -6.56 -6.90
N TYR A 262 8.48 -7.78 -7.02
CA TYR A 262 8.61 -8.80 -5.98
C TYR A 262 8.71 -10.19 -6.60
N ASN A 263 9.36 -11.10 -5.89
CA ASN A 263 9.58 -12.47 -6.33
C ASN A 263 8.25 -13.23 -6.46
N SER A 264 8.05 -13.92 -7.59
CA SER A 264 6.83 -14.71 -7.83
C SER A 264 6.87 -16.12 -7.23
N GLU A 265 8.05 -16.62 -6.86
CA GLU A 265 8.24 -17.98 -6.32
C GLU A 265 8.08 -18.04 -4.79
N ASP A 266 8.28 -16.91 -4.11
CA ASP A 266 7.99 -16.67 -2.70
C ASP A 266 7.26 -15.32 -2.57
N PRO A 267 5.97 -15.26 -2.98
CA PRO A 267 5.27 -14.00 -3.11
C PRO A 267 4.98 -13.38 -1.75
N LEU A 268 5.18 -12.06 -1.66
CA LEU A 268 4.65 -11.28 -0.56
C LEU A 268 3.15 -11.52 -0.42
N PHE A 269 2.66 -11.71 0.81
CA PHE A 269 1.21 -11.76 1.06
C PHE A 269 0.54 -10.45 0.61
N LEU A 270 1.21 -9.31 0.86
CA LEU A 270 0.81 -8.00 0.37
C LEU A 270 2.00 -7.22 -0.19
N PRO A 271 1.93 -6.72 -1.43
CA PRO A 271 2.93 -5.78 -1.95
C PRO A 271 3.01 -4.52 -1.08
N ILE A 272 1.86 -3.95 -0.73
CA ILE A 272 1.72 -2.80 0.16
C ILE A 272 0.54 -3.09 1.09
N GLY A 273 0.64 -2.73 2.37
CA GLY A 273 -0.40 -2.96 3.37
C GLY A 273 -0.50 -1.86 4.43
N SER A 274 -1.63 -1.79 5.13
CA SER A 274 -1.83 -0.93 6.29
C SER A 274 -2.42 -1.74 7.42
N GLY A 275 -1.91 -1.57 8.64
CA GLY A 275 -2.29 -2.38 9.79
C GLY A 275 -3.20 -1.66 10.79
N LYS A 276 -3.05 -0.33 10.92
CA LYS A 276 -3.65 0.44 12.04
C LYS A 276 -4.32 1.75 11.61
N SER A 277 -4.44 2.00 10.31
CA SER A 277 -4.87 3.31 9.79
C SER A 277 -6.35 3.36 9.45
N SER A 278 -6.97 4.51 9.73
CA SER A 278 -8.30 4.84 9.21
C SER A 278 -8.28 5.03 7.70
N ARG A 279 -9.47 5.02 7.05
CA ARG A 279 -9.59 5.23 5.60
C ARG A 279 -8.83 6.47 5.12
N GLU A 280 -8.99 7.56 5.85
CA GLU A 280 -8.49 8.90 5.49
C GLU A 280 -7.05 9.15 5.96
N GLY A 281 -6.48 8.29 6.82
CA GLY A 281 -5.17 8.51 7.43
C GLY A 281 -3.97 8.22 6.54
N VAL A 282 -4.17 7.51 5.41
CA VAL A 282 -3.13 7.07 4.49
C VAL A 282 -3.51 7.40 3.06
N GLU A 283 -2.53 7.86 2.30
CA GLU A 283 -2.59 8.15 0.87
C GLU A 283 -1.51 7.35 0.13
N VAL A 284 -1.88 6.71 -0.98
CA VAL A 284 -0.94 6.04 -1.87
C VAL A 284 -1.20 6.57 -3.27
N ILE A 285 -0.17 7.10 -3.90
CA ILE A 285 -0.21 7.74 -5.21
C ILE A 285 0.62 6.88 -6.15
N ALA A 286 -0.03 6.32 -7.18
CA ALA A 286 0.65 5.56 -8.22
C ALA A 286 -0.17 5.59 -9.51
N THR A 287 0.46 5.77 -10.67
CA THR A 287 -0.19 5.63 -11.98
C THR A 287 -0.27 4.17 -12.41
N GLY A 288 -1.44 3.72 -12.87
CA GLY A 288 -1.63 2.34 -13.37
C GLY A 288 -1.88 1.27 -12.30
N PHE A 289 -2.16 1.67 -11.06
CA PHE A 289 -2.60 0.77 -9.99
C PHE A 289 -4.13 0.76 -9.88
N ASP A 290 -4.72 -0.43 -9.85
CA ASP A 290 -6.07 -0.67 -9.40
C ASP A 290 -6.10 -0.88 -7.87
N TYR A 291 -7.12 -0.28 -7.25
CA TYR A 291 -7.32 -0.22 -5.81
C TYR A 291 -8.37 -1.24 -5.39
N PHE A 292 -8.05 -2.13 -4.46
CA PHE A 292 -9.10 -2.82 -3.70
C PHE A 292 -8.76 -2.93 -2.21
N ALA A 293 -9.79 -2.84 -1.39
CA ALA A 293 -9.71 -2.95 0.05
C ALA A 293 -10.40 -4.25 0.48
N LEU A 294 -9.62 -5.22 0.96
CA LEU A 294 -10.11 -6.37 1.69
C LEU A 294 -9.98 -6.07 3.18
N PRO A 295 -11.05 -5.99 3.96
CA PRO A 295 -10.90 -5.97 5.39
C PRO A 295 -10.63 -7.37 5.91
N ALA A 296 -9.74 -7.44 6.90
CA ALA A 296 -9.45 -8.62 7.70
C ALA A 296 -9.40 -8.19 9.16
N GLY A 297 -10.47 -8.43 9.91
CA GLY A 297 -10.51 -7.99 11.29
C GLY A 297 -10.70 -6.46 11.42
N GLN A 298 -10.00 -5.83 12.38
CA GLN A 298 -10.06 -4.37 12.64
C GLN A 298 -9.27 -3.57 11.60
N ILE A 299 -8.82 -4.26 10.55
CA ILE A 299 -7.80 -3.81 9.63
C ILE A 299 -8.44 -3.80 8.24
N THR A 300 -8.22 -2.72 7.52
CA THR A 300 -8.46 -2.69 6.08
C THR A 300 -7.16 -3.04 5.39
N ILE A 301 -7.02 -4.29 4.93
CA ILE A 301 -5.94 -4.67 4.02
C ILE A 301 -6.25 -4.06 2.66
N ARG A 302 -5.50 -3.03 2.33
CA ARG A 302 -5.55 -2.45 0.99
C ARG A 302 -4.53 -3.21 0.16
N ARG A 303 -4.97 -3.82 -0.93
CA ARG A 303 -4.05 -4.30 -1.96
C ARG A 303 -4.13 -3.31 -3.12
N TRP A 304 -2.96 -2.82 -3.46
CA TRP A 304 -2.73 -2.06 -4.67
C TRP A 304 -2.11 -3.06 -5.64
N ASP A 305 -2.76 -3.30 -6.78
CA ASP A 305 -2.27 -4.19 -7.84
C ASP A 305 -2.45 -3.54 -9.21
N ASN A 306 -1.57 -3.84 -10.16
CA ASN A 306 -1.66 -3.37 -11.55
C ASN A 306 -2.00 -4.52 -12.52
N GLN A 307 -2.06 -5.75 -12.03
CA GLN A 307 -2.48 -6.88 -12.84
C GLN A 307 -4.00 -6.83 -12.89
N GLY A 308 -4.53 -6.56 -14.09
CA GLY A 308 -5.97 -6.55 -14.37
C GLY A 308 -6.64 -7.93 -14.22
N ASP A 309 -6.11 -8.80 -13.38
CA ASP A 309 -6.77 -10.02 -12.96
C ASP A 309 -7.83 -9.62 -11.92
N PRO A 310 -9.12 -9.74 -12.24
CA PRO A 310 -10.17 -9.43 -11.28
C PRO A 310 -9.95 -10.34 -10.07
N VAL A 311 -9.89 -9.74 -8.88
CA VAL A 311 -10.21 -10.48 -7.66
C VAL A 311 -11.58 -11.09 -7.93
N THR A 312 -11.62 -12.40 -8.11
CA THR A 312 -12.88 -13.11 -8.29
C THR A 312 -13.23 -13.74 -6.97
N TRP A 313 -14.46 -13.57 -6.55
CA TRP A 313 -14.98 -14.30 -5.41
C TRP A 313 -16.14 -15.16 -5.87
N GLU A 314 -16.16 -16.39 -5.39
CA GLU A 314 -17.23 -17.34 -5.62
C GLU A 314 -17.93 -17.57 -4.29
N ILE A 315 -19.24 -17.33 -4.24
CA ILE A 315 -20.05 -17.75 -3.10
C ILE A 315 -20.39 -19.23 -3.32
N TYR A 316 -20.02 -20.08 -2.37
CA TYR A 316 -20.49 -21.45 -2.32
C TYR A 316 -21.86 -21.51 -1.69
N ASP A 317 -22.69 -22.42 -2.21
CA ASP A 317 -24.03 -22.65 -1.72
C ASP A 317 -24.01 -23.00 -0.22
N GLN A 318 -24.96 -22.41 0.49
CA GLN A 318 -25.32 -22.75 1.86
C GLN A 318 -25.64 -24.25 2.03
N GLU A 319 -25.49 -24.75 3.26
CA GLU A 319 -25.83 -26.14 3.59
C GLU A 319 -27.30 -26.47 3.31
N LYS A 320 -28.19 -25.49 3.49
CA LYS A 320 -29.63 -25.65 3.27
C LYS A 320 -30.09 -24.91 2.02
N THR A 321 -30.36 -25.63 0.94
CA THR A 321 -30.85 -25.05 -0.32
C THR A 321 -32.35 -25.28 -0.57
N GLU A 322 -33.02 -26.09 0.27
CA GLU A 322 -34.46 -26.35 0.19
C GLU A 322 -35.19 -25.83 1.43
N TYR A 323 -36.29 -25.10 1.19
CA TYR A 323 -37.11 -24.46 2.22
C TYR A 323 -38.59 -24.74 2.00
N LYS A 324 -39.39 -24.60 3.05
CA LYS A 324 -40.85 -24.57 2.96
C LYS A 324 -41.35 -23.16 2.71
N SER A 325 -42.55 -23.08 2.15
CA SER A 325 -43.25 -21.82 1.90
C SER A 325 -43.34 -20.97 3.19
N GLY A 326 -42.82 -19.74 3.14
CA GLY A 326 -42.80 -18.82 4.28
C GLY A 326 -41.79 -19.16 5.40
N GLU A 327 -40.91 -20.13 5.19
CA GLU A 327 -39.82 -20.44 6.12
C GLU A 327 -38.81 -19.28 6.20
N PHE A 328 -38.01 -19.27 7.27
CA PHE A 328 -36.94 -18.30 7.45
C PHE A 328 -35.73 -18.68 6.61
N LEU A 329 -35.12 -17.67 5.98
CA LEU A 329 -33.83 -17.80 5.35
C LEU A 329 -32.77 -18.12 6.41
N ASP A 330 -31.97 -19.15 6.15
CA ASP A 330 -30.84 -19.55 6.98
C ASP A 330 -29.60 -19.66 6.09
N LEU A 331 -28.70 -18.69 6.21
CA LEU A 331 -27.49 -18.60 5.38
C LEU A 331 -26.31 -19.39 5.97
N PHE A 332 -26.59 -20.33 6.88
CA PHE A 332 -25.56 -21.17 7.48
C PHE A 332 -24.86 -22.03 6.42
N GLY A 333 -23.54 -22.13 6.55
CA GLY A 333 -22.69 -22.89 5.63
C GLY A 333 -22.38 -22.20 4.30
N ILE A 334 -22.83 -20.96 4.06
CA ILE A 334 -22.30 -20.18 2.93
C ILE A 334 -20.80 -19.99 3.11
N GLY A 335 -20.03 -20.47 2.13
CA GLY A 335 -18.61 -20.15 1.99
C GLY A 335 -18.41 -19.02 0.98
N ILE A 336 -17.35 -18.24 1.15
CA ILE A 336 -16.87 -17.34 0.10
C ILE A 336 -15.45 -17.79 -0.21
N ASN A 337 -15.22 -18.25 -1.43
CA ASN A 337 -13.88 -18.37 -1.96
C ASN A 337 -13.47 -17.01 -2.50
N VAL A 338 -12.31 -16.52 -2.10
CA VAL A 338 -11.71 -15.33 -2.70
C VAL A 338 -10.51 -15.81 -3.48
N ASP A 339 -10.68 -15.97 -4.79
CA ASP A 339 -9.56 -16.21 -5.68
C ASP A 339 -8.90 -14.87 -5.98
N ILE A 340 -7.88 -14.60 -5.19
CA ILE A 340 -6.91 -13.57 -5.50
C ILE A 340 -5.92 -14.25 -6.44
N GLY A 341 -6.07 -14.00 -7.74
CA GLY A 341 -5.14 -14.44 -8.76
C GLY A 341 -3.71 -14.27 -8.24
N PHE A 342 -2.94 -15.34 -8.29
CA PHE A 342 -1.59 -15.56 -7.73
C PHE A 342 -1.47 -16.45 -6.49
N LEU A 343 -2.49 -16.63 -5.64
CA LEU A 343 -2.27 -17.34 -4.37
C LEU A 343 -2.72 -18.79 -4.32
N GLY A 344 -3.69 -19.23 -5.14
CA GLY A 344 -4.22 -20.60 -5.02
C GLY A 344 -4.57 -20.97 -3.56
N LEU A 345 -4.85 -19.96 -2.74
CA LEU A 345 -5.22 -20.12 -1.34
C LEU A 345 -6.68 -20.51 -1.36
N GLU A 346 -6.96 -21.80 -1.22
CA GLU A 346 -8.26 -22.22 -0.74
C GLU A 346 -8.42 -21.64 0.68
N ILE A 347 -9.05 -20.47 0.79
CA ILE A 347 -9.66 -20.05 2.05
C ILE A 347 -10.95 -20.86 2.17
N SER A 348 -10.81 -22.17 2.35
CA SER A 348 -11.94 -23.09 2.48
C SER A 348 -12.31 -23.25 3.95
N ASN A 349 -13.59 -23.08 4.22
CA ASN A 349 -14.32 -23.30 5.47
C ASN A 349 -14.22 -22.19 6.51
N ALA A 350 -15.10 -21.20 6.36
CA ALA A 350 -15.67 -20.49 7.49
C ALA A 350 -17.13 -20.96 7.67
N GLU A 351 -17.52 -21.26 8.91
CA GLU A 351 -18.91 -21.59 9.25
C GLU A 351 -19.82 -20.36 9.03
N GLY A 352 -20.59 -20.36 7.94
CA GLY A 352 -21.51 -19.28 7.56
C GLY A 352 -20.82 -18.01 7.03
N LEU A 353 -21.62 -16.95 6.80
CA LEU A 353 -21.20 -15.62 6.33
C LEU A 353 -20.26 -14.86 7.32
N MET A 354 -19.18 -15.49 7.77
CA MET A 354 -18.17 -14.92 8.66
C MET A 354 -17.59 -13.62 8.10
N PHE A 355 -17.50 -13.51 6.77
CA PHE A 355 -17.10 -12.28 6.09
C PHE A 355 -18.09 -11.13 6.33
N VAL A 356 -19.40 -11.35 6.16
CA VAL A 356 -20.42 -10.30 6.38
C VAL A 356 -20.53 -9.92 7.86
N LYS A 357 -20.44 -10.90 8.77
CA LYS A 357 -20.38 -10.68 10.23
C LYS A 357 -19.19 -9.82 10.63
N MET A 358 -18.02 -10.13 10.08
CA MET A 358 -16.79 -9.37 10.31
C MET A 358 -16.95 -7.92 9.84
N TYR A 359 -17.61 -7.66 8.72
CA TYR A 359 -17.85 -6.28 8.28
C TYR A 359 -18.78 -5.51 9.21
N ILE A 360 -19.87 -6.14 9.64
CA ILE A 360 -20.87 -5.51 10.51
C ILE A 360 -20.29 -5.19 11.89
N SER A 361 -19.62 -6.15 12.51
CA SER A 361 -19.07 -6.02 13.85
C SER A 361 -17.88 -5.05 13.91
N MET A 362 -17.12 -4.89 12.82
CA MET A 362 -15.83 -4.18 12.84
C MET A 362 -15.86 -2.81 12.19
N PHE A 363 -16.65 -2.63 11.13
CA PHE A 363 -16.74 -1.36 10.41
C PHE A 363 -18.04 -0.61 10.66
N LYS A 364 -18.96 -1.19 11.43
CA LYS A 364 -20.32 -0.65 11.57
C LYS A 364 -20.92 -0.36 10.18
N GLU A 365 -20.87 -1.35 9.31
CA GLU A 365 -21.60 -1.33 8.03
C GLU A 365 -22.64 -2.43 7.99
N PHE A 366 -23.76 -2.22 7.31
CA PHE A 366 -24.81 -3.24 7.18
C PHE A 366 -24.53 -4.15 5.97
N GLY A 367 -24.97 -5.40 6.01
CA GLY A 367 -25.11 -6.23 4.81
C GLY A 367 -26.48 -6.02 4.16
N THR A 368 -26.61 -6.20 2.85
CA THR A 368 -27.93 -6.22 2.18
C THR A 368 -28.19 -7.57 1.57
N LEU A 369 -29.40 -8.07 1.78
CA LEU A 369 -29.92 -9.27 1.16
C LEU A 369 -31.13 -8.91 0.32
N GLU A 370 -31.08 -9.27 -0.95
CA GLU A 370 -32.24 -9.17 -1.84
C GLU A 370 -32.69 -10.57 -2.23
N ILE A 371 -33.93 -10.88 -1.90
CA ILE A 371 -34.62 -12.07 -2.40
C ILE A 371 -35.20 -11.69 -3.75
N THR A 372 -34.74 -12.38 -4.78
CA THR A 372 -35.17 -12.15 -6.17
C THR A 372 -35.74 -13.42 -6.78
N ASP A 373 -36.60 -13.25 -7.78
CA ASP A 373 -36.91 -14.35 -8.69
C ASP A 373 -35.74 -14.63 -9.66
N LEU A 374 -35.91 -15.56 -10.60
CA LEU A 374 -34.87 -15.89 -11.57
C LEU A 374 -34.67 -14.81 -12.65
N GLU A 375 -35.59 -13.85 -12.78
CA GLU A 375 -35.50 -12.70 -13.69
C GLU A 375 -34.89 -11.47 -13.00
N ASP A 376 -34.37 -11.64 -11.77
CA ASP A 376 -33.77 -10.61 -10.93
C ASP A 376 -34.75 -9.52 -10.44
N GLU A 377 -36.07 -9.79 -10.43
CA GLU A 377 -37.07 -8.91 -9.79
C GLU A 377 -36.97 -9.04 -8.25
N VAL A 378 -36.78 -7.92 -7.56
CA VAL A 378 -36.64 -7.87 -6.09
C VAL A 378 -38.00 -8.06 -5.43
N LEU A 379 -38.14 -9.16 -4.69
CA LEU A 379 -39.35 -9.52 -3.96
C LEU A 379 -39.31 -8.98 -2.53
N ASN A 380 -38.16 -9.09 -1.86
CA ASN A 380 -37.94 -8.60 -0.51
C ASN A 380 -36.48 -8.16 -0.34
N THR A 381 -36.26 -7.16 0.52
CA THR A 381 -34.93 -6.71 0.93
C THR A 381 -34.82 -6.76 2.45
N TYR A 382 -33.74 -7.34 2.95
CA TYR A 382 -33.40 -7.38 4.37
C TYR A 382 -31.98 -6.84 4.57
N TYR A 383 -31.75 -6.19 5.68
CA TYR A 383 -30.42 -5.70 6.06
C TYR A 383 -29.87 -6.53 7.20
N ILE A 384 -28.61 -6.92 7.10
CA ILE A 384 -27.88 -7.63 8.15
C ILE A 384 -27.20 -6.55 9.00
N VAL A 385 -27.64 -6.42 10.25
CA VAL A 385 -27.29 -5.27 11.12
C VAL A 385 -26.54 -5.68 12.39
N GLY A 386 -26.32 -6.98 12.58
CA GLY A 386 -25.55 -7.51 13.70
C GLY A 386 -25.40 -9.02 13.66
N GLU A 387 -24.80 -9.55 14.72
CA GLU A 387 -24.73 -10.97 15.02
C GLU A 387 -25.24 -11.22 16.45
N THR A 388 -25.63 -12.46 16.72
CA THR A 388 -26.11 -12.88 18.04
C THR A 388 -25.57 -14.27 18.38
N ASP A 389 -25.19 -14.47 19.64
CA ASP A 389 -24.78 -15.79 20.13
C ASP A 389 -25.97 -16.76 20.31
N GLU A 390 -27.19 -16.23 20.27
CA GLU A 390 -28.42 -16.99 20.35
C GLU A 390 -28.88 -17.45 18.96
N VAL A 391 -29.35 -18.69 18.84
CA VAL A 391 -29.99 -19.19 17.61
C VAL A 391 -31.41 -18.60 17.57
N VAL A 392 -31.58 -17.48 16.88
CA VAL A 392 -32.89 -16.78 16.82
C VAL A 392 -33.71 -17.21 15.60
N TYR A 393 -33.14 -17.17 14.38
CA TYR A 393 -33.89 -17.41 13.12
C TYR A 393 -33.24 -18.39 12.14
N GLY A 394 -32.15 -19.04 12.55
CA GLY A 394 -31.34 -19.95 11.72
C GLY A 394 -30.02 -20.26 12.41
N LEU A 395 -29.25 -21.20 11.87
CA LEU A 395 -27.91 -21.49 12.38
C LEU A 395 -26.89 -20.39 11.98
N ASP A 396 -27.27 -19.49 11.06
CA ASP A 396 -26.43 -18.39 10.61
C ASP A 396 -26.08 -17.34 11.68
N LYS A 397 -26.79 -17.28 12.82
CA LYS A 397 -26.54 -16.33 13.93
C LYS A 397 -26.56 -14.85 13.52
N LEU A 398 -27.23 -14.51 12.42
CA LEU A 398 -27.31 -13.13 11.92
C LEU A 398 -28.53 -12.40 12.48
N VAL A 399 -28.39 -11.09 12.68
CA VAL A 399 -29.50 -10.21 13.04
C VAL A 399 -29.93 -9.41 11.81
N TYR A 400 -31.20 -9.55 11.45
CA TYR A 400 -31.80 -8.93 10.27
C TYR A 400 -32.68 -7.75 10.65
N SER A 401 -32.78 -6.73 9.78
CA SER A 401 -33.64 -5.56 9.93
C SER A 401 -34.27 -5.16 8.58
N ASN A 402 -35.36 -4.40 8.63
CA ASN A 402 -35.93 -3.72 7.46
C ASN A 402 -35.31 -2.33 7.24
N THR A 403 -34.36 -1.92 8.08
CA THR A 403 -33.67 -0.64 8.00
C THR A 403 -32.16 -0.85 8.04
N LYS A 404 -31.42 0.13 7.50
CA LYS A 404 -29.96 0.16 7.49
C LYS A 404 -29.34 0.53 8.84
N GLU A 405 -30.17 0.86 9.83
CA GLU A 405 -29.70 1.25 11.15
C GLU A 405 -29.09 0.05 11.86
N LEU A 406 -27.86 0.20 12.33
CA LEU A 406 -27.13 -0.81 13.10
C LEU A 406 -27.62 -0.86 14.55
N ASN A 407 -28.91 -1.15 14.68
CA ASN A 407 -29.60 -1.27 15.95
C ASN A 407 -30.25 -2.66 16.05
N VAL A 408 -29.72 -3.46 16.97
CA VAL A 408 -30.20 -4.80 17.33
C VAL A 408 -31.59 -4.81 17.96
N ASP A 409 -32.19 -3.66 18.27
CA ASP A 409 -33.56 -3.60 18.82
C ASP A 409 -34.65 -3.73 17.73
N ASN A 410 -34.31 -3.52 16.45
CA ASN A 410 -35.24 -3.54 15.31
C ASN A 410 -35.11 -4.82 14.47
N GLN A 411 -35.14 -5.98 15.14
CA GLN A 411 -34.96 -7.28 14.48
C GLN A 411 -36.20 -7.71 13.72
N VAL A 412 -35.99 -8.32 12.56
CA VAL A 412 -37.05 -8.91 11.74
C VAL A 412 -36.69 -10.33 11.33
N GLU A 413 -37.71 -11.12 11.02
CA GLU A 413 -37.56 -12.45 10.45
C GLU A 413 -37.36 -12.33 8.93
N PRO A 414 -36.27 -12.85 8.35
CA PRO A 414 -36.06 -12.84 6.90
C PRO A 414 -36.94 -13.93 6.25
N LYS A 415 -38.24 -13.65 6.09
CA LYS A 415 -39.20 -14.60 5.53
C LYS A 415 -39.00 -14.77 4.04
N LEU A 416 -38.95 -16.03 3.62
CA LEU A 416 -38.97 -16.43 2.24
C LEU A 416 -40.39 -16.28 1.63
N PRO A 417 -40.49 -16.13 0.29
CA PRO A 417 -41.77 -16.14 -0.41
C PRO A 417 -42.65 -17.35 -0.07
N THR A 418 -43.97 -17.19 -0.19
CA THR A 418 -44.94 -18.28 0.02
C THR A 418 -45.25 -19.06 -1.24
N GLU A 419 -44.78 -18.61 -2.40
CA GLU A 419 -44.97 -19.30 -3.66
C GLU A 419 -43.86 -20.35 -3.84
N PRO A 420 -44.20 -21.62 -4.13
CA PRO A 420 -43.20 -22.64 -4.45
C PRO A 420 -42.46 -22.29 -5.74
N GLY A 421 -41.14 -22.47 -5.75
CA GLY A 421 -40.32 -22.08 -6.89
C GLY A 421 -38.83 -22.02 -6.58
N LYS A 422 -38.03 -21.62 -7.58
CA LYS A 422 -36.61 -21.34 -7.40
C LYS A 422 -36.41 -19.84 -7.29
N TYR A 423 -35.57 -19.44 -6.33
CA TYR A 423 -35.27 -18.05 -6.04
C TYR A 423 -33.77 -17.84 -5.96
N LYS A 424 -33.36 -16.60 -6.23
CA LYS A 424 -31.97 -16.16 -6.09
C LYS A 424 -31.88 -15.19 -4.91
N ILE A 425 -30.95 -15.46 -3.99
CA ILE A 425 -30.63 -14.57 -2.88
C ILE A 425 -29.36 -13.84 -3.22
N LYS A 426 -29.45 -12.53 -3.47
CA LYS A 426 -28.28 -11.67 -3.73
C LYS A 426 -27.78 -11.10 -2.42
N ILE A 427 -26.46 -11.08 -2.25
CA ILE A 427 -25.79 -10.66 -1.03
C ILE A 427 -24.86 -9.51 -1.35
N TYR A 428 -24.91 -8.46 -0.55
CA TYR A 428 -24.10 -7.26 -0.68
C TYR A 428 -23.50 -6.85 0.67
N ILE A 429 -22.41 -6.09 0.61
CA ILE A 429 -21.90 -5.27 1.71
C ILE A 429 -22.29 -3.82 1.43
N GLY A 430 -22.99 -3.20 2.38
CA GLY A 430 -23.76 -1.99 2.11
C GLY A 430 -24.79 -2.24 1.00
N ASP A 431 -25.05 -1.22 0.20
CA ASP A 431 -25.89 -1.34 -1.01
C ASP A 431 -25.08 -1.51 -2.31
N GLU A 432 -23.77 -1.27 -2.25
CA GLU A 432 -22.97 -1.04 -3.46
C GLU A 432 -22.07 -2.24 -3.82
N PHE A 433 -21.59 -2.97 -2.82
CA PHE A 433 -20.59 -4.02 -3.04
C PHE A 433 -21.25 -5.40 -3.14
N TYR A 434 -21.53 -5.85 -4.37
CA TYR A 434 -22.15 -7.14 -4.64
C TYR A 434 -21.19 -8.31 -4.37
N LEU A 435 -21.51 -9.14 -3.38
CA LEU A 435 -20.74 -10.34 -3.05
C LEU A 435 -21.08 -11.53 -3.93
N GLY A 436 -22.28 -11.59 -4.49
CA GLY A 436 -22.72 -12.77 -5.26
C GLY A 436 -24.12 -13.20 -4.87
N SER A 437 -24.49 -14.39 -5.32
CA SER A 437 -25.82 -14.93 -5.05
C SER A 437 -25.83 -16.43 -4.84
N VAL A 438 -26.71 -16.89 -3.96
CA VAL A 438 -27.04 -18.32 -3.80
C VAL A 438 -28.42 -18.62 -4.34
N PHE A 439 -28.66 -19.87 -4.71
CA PHE A 439 -29.95 -20.32 -5.20
C PHE A 439 -30.65 -21.20 -4.18
N ILE A 440 -31.95 -20.95 -3.99
CA ILE A 440 -32.79 -21.72 -3.08
C ILE A 440 -34.02 -22.26 -3.81
N THR A 441 -34.59 -23.34 -3.29
CA THR A 441 -35.86 -23.91 -3.75
C THR A 441 -36.87 -23.88 -2.62
N ILE A 442 -38.03 -23.26 -2.87
CA ILE A 442 -39.17 -23.24 -1.96
C ILE A 442 -40.15 -24.33 -2.40
N THR A 443 -40.51 -25.17 -1.45
CA THR A 443 -41.43 -26.30 -1.58
C THR A 443 -42.71 -26.06 -0.78
N GLU A 444 -43.75 -26.84 -1.07
CA GLU A 444 -45.05 -26.74 -0.39
C GLU A 444 -44.98 -27.01 1.13
#